data_AF-A0A5P2DS19-F1
#
_entry.id   AF-A0A5P2DS19-F1
#
_cell.length_a   1.000
_cell.length_b   1.000
_cell.length_c   1.000
_cell.angle_alpha   90.00
_cell.angle_beta   90.00
_cell.angle_gamma   90.00
#
_symmetry.space_group_name_H-M   'P 1'
#
loop_
_entity.id
_entity.type
_entity.pdbx_description
1 polymer ?
#
loop_
_entity_poly.entity_id
_entity_poly.type
_entity_poly.pdbx_seq_one_letter_code
_entity_poly.pdbx_strand_id
1 'polypeptide(L)'
;MAHAEEIGAAGAEKSGAVMRRLGVRRERGGTAPLPAPVVEVLVMGPHAEAARRRPSGTCGIDLTEAARPLPGHIWRSPRPEPA
;
A
#
# COMPACT_ATOMS: atom_id res chain seq x y z
N MET A 1 -12.21 23.82 -5.75
CA MET A 1 -10.88 23.32 -6.14
C MET A 1 -9.96 23.16 -4.94
N ALA A 2 -9.92 24.13 -4.01
CA ALA A 2 -9.15 24.04 -2.75
C ALA A 2 -9.31 22.71 -1.98
N HIS A 3 -10.56 22.21 -1.80
CA HIS A 3 -10.78 20.95 -1.08
C HIS A 3 -10.19 19.71 -1.78
N ALA A 4 -10.18 19.67 -3.11
CA ALA A 4 -9.59 18.57 -3.86
C ALA A 4 -8.06 18.58 -3.77
N GLU A 5 -7.45 19.77 -3.73
CA GLU A 5 -6.02 19.96 -3.55
C GLU A 5 -5.57 19.56 -2.13
N GLU A 6 -6.35 19.92 -1.11
CA GLU A 6 -6.14 19.49 0.28
C GLU A 6 -6.16 17.95 0.41
N ILE A 7 -7.15 17.30 -0.21
CA ILE A 7 -7.24 15.84 -0.26
C ILE A 7 -6.02 15.26 -0.98
N GLY A 8 -5.60 15.86 -2.10
CA GLY A 8 -4.43 15.45 -2.86
C GLY A 8 -3.13 15.56 -2.04
N ALA A 9 -2.93 16.68 -1.35
CA ALA A 9 -1.75 16.93 -0.51
C ALA A 9 -1.67 15.94 0.66
N ALA A 10 -2.77 15.72 1.37
CA ALA A 10 -2.85 14.73 2.44
C ALA A 10 -2.62 13.30 1.93
N GLY A 11 -3.07 12.99 0.72
CA GLY A 11 -2.81 11.71 0.05
C GLY A 11 -1.34 11.52 -0.31
N ALA A 12 -0.69 12.57 -0.81
CA ALA A 12 0.73 12.56 -1.18
C ALA A 12 1.63 12.38 0.05
N GLU A 13 1.33 13.08 1.15
CA GLU A 13 2.06 12.93 2.42
C GLU A 13 2.03 11.48 2.92
N LYS A 14 0.82 10.91 3.00
CA LYS A 14 0.62 9.52 3.47
C LYS A 14 1.32 8.52 2.56
N SER A 15 1.19 8.67 1.24
CA SER A 15 1.84 7.79 0.26
C SER A 15 3.37 7.90 0.35
N GLY A 16 3.91 9.11 0.52
CA GLY A 16 5.33 9.34 0.72
C GLY A 16 5.87 8.63 1.97
N ALA A 17 5.11 8.58 3.06
CA ALA A 17 5.49 7.82 4.25
C ALA A 17 5.60 6.31 3.98
N VAL A 18 4.68 5.74 3.19
CA VAL A 18 4.73 4.33 2.79
C VAL A 18 5.94 4.06 1.90
N MET A 19 6.22 4.93 0.92
CA MET A 19 7.36 4.80 0.02
C MET A 19 8.71 4.87 0.74
N ARG A 20 8.86 5.80 1.71
CA ARG A 20 10.08 5.84 2.55
C ARG A 20 10.28 4.54 3.32
N ARG A 21 9.21 3.99 3.92
CA ARG A 21 9.28 2.72 4.65
C ARG A 21 9.64 1.56 3.72
N LEU A 22 9.14 1.58 2.49
CA LEU A 22 9.49 0.59 1.48
C LEU A 22 10.97 0.65 1.09
N GLY A 23 11.51 1.86 0.88
CA GLY A 23 12.93 2.09 0.61
C GLY A 23 13.83 1.47 1.68
N VAL A 24 13.56 1.76 2.96
CA VAL A 24 14.30 1.19 4.10
C VAL A 24 14.25 -0.34 4.11
N ARG A 25 13.12 -0.95 3.75
CA ARG A 25 13.01 -2.41 3.67
C ARG A 25 13.80 -3.01 2.51
N ARG A 26 13.81 -2.34 1.36
CA ARG A 26 14.57 -2.75 0.18
C ARG A 26 16.07 -2.75 0.47
N GLU A 27 16.58 -1.68 1.07
CA GLU A 27 17.99 -1.54 1.46
C GLU A 27 18.43 -2.62 2.45
N ARG A 28 17.53 -3.07 3.33
CA ARG A 28 17.79 -4.12 4.31
C ARG A 28 17.59 -5.55 3.78
N GLY A 29 17.33 -5.73 2.49
CA GLY A 29 17.03 -7.06 1.92
C GLY A 29 15.70 -7.65 2.40
N GLY A 30 14.82 -6.83 2.98
CA GLY A 30 13.51 -7.26 3.48
C GLY A 30 12.44 -7.40 2.40
N THR A 31 12.82 -7.26 1.12
CA THR A 31 11.97 -7.44 -0.05
C THR A 31 12.67 -8.31 -1.09
N ALA A 32 11.90 -9.05 -1.89
CA ALA A 32 12.39 -9.74 -3.07
C ALA A 32 13.13 -8.76 -4.02
N PRO A 33 14.13 -9.23 -4.79
CA PRO A 33 14.92 -8.41 -5.71
C PRO A 33 14.13 -8.06 -6.98
N LEU A 34 13.02 -7.34 -6.81
CA LEU A 34 12.13 -6.90 -7.87
C LEU A 34 12.39 -5.43 -8.24
N PRO A 35 12.04 -5.01 -9.48
CA PRO A 35 12.05 -3.60 -9.86
C PRO A 35 11.22 -2.77 -8.89
N ALA A 36 11.69 -1.56 -8.54
CA ALA A 36 10.99 -0.69 -7.58
C ALA A 36 9.50 -0.46 -7.94
N PRO A 37 9.14 -0.17 -9.21
CA PRO A 37 7.73 0.00 -9.59
C PRO A 37 6.87 -1.25 -9.33
N VAL A 38 7.44 -2.44 -9.45
CA VAL A 38 6.73 -3.70 -9.19
C VAL A 38 6.43 -3.82 -7.69
N VAL A 39 7.41 -3.54 -6.84
CA VAL A 39 7.21 -3.59 -5.38
C VAL A 39 6.22 -2.51 -4.92
N GLU A 40 6.27 -1.32 -5.52
CA GLU A 40 5.32 -0.25 -5.26
C GLU A 40 3.88 -0.67 -5.59
N VAL A 41 3.64 -1.28 -6.75
CA VAL A 41 2.32 -1.79 -7.12
C VAL A 41 1.86 -2.90 -6.18
N LEU A 42 2.74 -3.82 -5.78
CA LEU A 42 2.40 -4.90 -4.84
C LEU A 42 2.02 -4.38 -3.44
N VAL A 43 2.56 -3.23 -3.02
CA VAL A 43 2.26 -2.61 -1.74
C VAL A 43 1.05 -1.66 -1.82
N MET A 44 1.00 -0.79 -2.83
CA MET A 44 -0.02 0.26 -2.94
C MET A 44 -1.27 -0.19 -3.67
N GLY A 45 -1.17 -1.13 -4.62
CA GLY A 45 -2.27 -1.63 -5.43
C GLY A 45 -3.44 -2.15 -4.58
N PRO A 46 -3.21 -3.06 -3.61
CA PRO A 46 -4.28 -3.58 -2.77
C PRO A 46 -4.96 -2.50 -1.89
N HIS A 47 -4.21 -1.51 -1.40
CA HIS A 47 -4.77 -0.38 -0.65
C HIS A 47 -5.67 0.49 -1.54
N ALA A 48 -5.17 0.85 -2.73
CA ALA A 48 -5.91 1.67 -3.68
C ALA A 48 -7.18 0.95 -4.14
N GLU A 49 -7.10 -0.36 -4.39
CA GLU A 49 -8.25 -1.16 -4.81
C GLU A 49 -9.31 -1.29 -3.73
N ALA A 50 -8.90 -1.57 -2.48
CA ALA A 50 -9.82 -1.62 -1.34
C ALA A 50 -10.52 -0.26 -1.11
N ALA A 51 -9.78 0.84 -1.22
CA ALA A 51 -10.34 2.19 -1.10
C ALA A 51 -11.32 2.53 -2.23
N ARG A 52 -11.01 2.15 -3.48
CA ARG A 52 -11.88 2.38 -4.65
C ARG A 52 -13.17 1.56 -4.60
N ARG A 53 -13.11 0.31 -4.15
CA ARG A 53 -14.27 -0.60 -4.14
C ARG A 53 -15.21 -0.42 -2.95
N ARG A 54 -14.75 0.25 -1.89
CA ARG A 54 -15.59 0.51 -0.71
C ARG A 54 -16.82 1.37 -1.04
N PRO A 55 -16.73 2.53 -1.70
CA PRO A 55 -17.91 3.34 -2.02
C PRO A 55 -18.85 2.67 -3.03
N SER A 56 -18.36 1.74 -3.86
CA SER A 56 -19.20 1.00 -4.81
C SER A 56 -19.95 -0.18 -4.20
N GLY A 57 -19.74 -0.51 -2.91
CA GLY A 57 -20.37 -1.66 -2.24
C GLY A 57 -19.97 -3.03 -2.81
N THR A 58 -19.10 -3.05 -3.82
CA THR A 58 -18.64 -4.27 -4.53
C THR A 58 -17.44 -4.93 -3.86
N CYS A 59 -16.82 -4.26 -2.89
CA CYS A 59 -15.93 -4.93 -1.95
C CYS A 59 -16.82 -5.56 -0.89
N GLY A 60 -17.01 -6.88 -0.92
CA GLY A 60 -17.53 -7.65 0.23
C GLY A 60 -16.57 -7.65 1.43
N ILE A 61 -15.77 -6.58 1.58
CA ILE A 61 -14.70 -6.41 2.55
C ILE A 61 -15.10 -5.23 3.44
N ASP A 62 -15.32 -5.49 4.71
CA ASP A 62 -15.37 -4.42 5.71
C ASP A 62 -13.96 -3.84 5.88
N LEU A 63 -13.77 -2.57 5.51
CA LEU A 63 -12.47 -1.91 5.65
C LEU A 63 -12.04 -1.77 7.12
N THR A 64 -12.97 -1.71 8.06
CA THR A 64 -12.68 -1.66 9.51
C THR A 64 -12.06 -2.97 9.96
N GLU A 65 -12.66 -4.09 9.55
CA GLU A 65 -12.11 -5.42 9.84
C GLU A 65 -10.80 -5.65 9.09
N ALA A 66 -10.74 -5.29 7.80
CA ALA A 66 -9.57 -5.47 6.96
C ALA A 66 -8.39 -4.59 7.37
N ALA A 67 -8.62 -3.42 7.98
CA ALA A 67 -7.54 -2.54 8.45
C ALA A 67 -6.60 -3.25 9.44
N ARG A 68 -7.07 -4.29 10.13
CA ARG A 68 -6.25 -5.05 11.09
C ARG A 68 -5.29 -6.06 10.40
N PRO A 69 -5.75 -7.01 9.56
CA PRO A 69 -4.86 -7.97 8.91
C PRO A 69 -4.17 -7.44 7.64
N LEU A 70 -4.85 -6.59 6.86
CA LEU A 70 -4.44 -6.23 5.50
C LEU A 70 -3.05 -5.57 5.43
N PRO A 71 -2.68 -4.61 6.30
CA PRO A 71 -1.34 -4.02 6.28
C PRO A 71 -0.25 -5.09 6.46
N GLY A 72 -0.47 -6.03 7.39
CA GLY A 72 0.43 -7.14 7.63
C GLY A 72 0.60 -8.02 6.39
N HIS A 73 -0.49 -8.43 5.74
CA HIS A 73 -0.43 -9.26 4.54
C HIS A 73 0.24 -8.54 3.36
N ILE A 74 -0.09 -7.27 3.14
CA ILE A 74 0.50 -6.45 2.08
C ILE A 74 2.02 -6.32 2.27
N TRP A 75 2.49 -6.03 3.49
CA TRP A 75 3.93 -5.94 3.73
C TRP A 75 4.66 -7.28 3.60
N ARG A 76 3.94 -8.41 3.66
CA ARG A 76 4.50 -9.75 3.46
C ARG A 76 4.50 -10.19 2.00
N SER A 77 3.72 -9.55 1.11
CA SER A 77 3.62 -9.98 -0.28
C SER A 77 4.92 -9.90 -1.08
N PRO A 78 5.82 -8.90 -0.88
CA PRO A 78 7.09 -8.86 -1.61
C PRO A 78 8.22 -9.46 -0.78
N ARG A 79 7.98 -10.49 0.04
CA ARG A 79 9.06 -11.13 0.81
C ARG A 79 10.00 -11.91 -0.12
N PRO A 80 11.31 -11.92 0.17
CA PRO A 80 12.23 -12.82 -0.54
C PRO A 80 11.81 -14.28 -0.28
N GLU A 81 12.06 -15.16 -1.26
CA GLU A 81 11.94 -16.60 -1.02
C GLU A 81 12.95 -17.03 0.06
N PRO A 82 12.58 -17.95 0.95
CA PRO A 82 13.54 -18.58 1.84
C PRO A 82 14.57 -19.35 0.99
N ALA A 83 15.84 -19.23 1.36
CA ALA A 83 16.94 -20.00 0.79
C ALA A 83 16.82 -21.50 1.14
#